data_AF-A0AAV0BKP4-F1
#
_entry.id   AF-A0AAV0BKP4-F1
#
_cell.length_a   1.000
_cell.length_b   1.000
_cell.length_c   1.000
_cell.angle_alpha   90.00
_cell.angle_beta   90.00
_cell.angle_gamma   90.00
#
_symmetry.space_group_name_H-M   'P 1'
#
loop_
_entity.id
_entity.type
_entity.pdbx_description
1 polymer ?
#
loop_
_entity_poly.entity_id
_entity_poly.type
_entity_poly.pdbx_seq_one_letter_code
_entity_poly.pdbx_strand_id
1 'polypeptide(L)'
;MGSTISLTSTINLIFGSELMDQRTGIILKNELDNFSIPGRWNDFNLSASPLNYPEKGKRPISSISPVIFDRPDGETWCSLVGSGGSRILSFIISTILKLDWGSTF
;
A
#
# COMPACT_ATOMS: atom_id res chain seq x y z
N MET A 1 -23.88 -16.50 1.14
CA MET A 1 -22.72 -16.14 0.30
C MET A 1 -22.69 -14.63 0.19
N GLY A 2 -21.61 -14.00 0.64
CA GLY A 2 -21.41 -12.55 0.56
C GLY A 2 -20.15 -12.25 -0.25
N SER A 3 -20.12 -11.10 -0.90
CA SER A 3 -18.93 -10.62 -1.61
C SER A 3 -17.98 -9.93 -0.63
N THR A 4 -16.70 -10.29 -0.67
CA THR A 4 -15.64 -9.66 0.12
C THR A 4 -14.84 -8.67 -0.75
N ILE A 5 -14.53 -7.50 -0.22
CA ILE A 5 -13.66 -6.51 -0.87
C ILE A 5 -12.50 -6.16 0.07
N SER A 6 -11.29 -6.08 -0.47
CA SER A 6 -10.08 -5.62 0.22
C SER A 6 -9.51 -4.43 -0.55
N LEU A 7 -9.47 -3.24 0.07
CA LEU A 7 -9.09 -1.99 -0.59
C LEU A 7 -8.18 -1.15 0.31
N THR A 8 -7.03 -0.76 -0.23
CA THR A 8 -6.19 0.31 0.31
C THR A 8 -6.09 1.42 -0.72
N SER A 9 -6.37 2.65 -0.30
CA SER A 9 -6.20 3.86 -1.10
C SER A 9 -5.27 4.83 -0.37
N THR A 10 -4.60 5.71 -1.12
CA THR A 10 -3.59 6.61 -0.57
C THR A 10 -3.43 7.88 -1.43
N ILE A 11 -2.91 8.93 -0.79
CA ILE A 11 -2.32 10.11 -1.45
C ILE A 11 -0.80 10.18 -1.23
N ASN A 12 -0.22 9.03 -0.86
CA ASN A 12 1.14 8.77 -0.38
C ASN A 12 1.42 9.30 1.05
N LEU A 13 2.06 10.46 1.21
CA LEU A 13 2.38 11.00 2.53
C LEU A 13 1.17 11.66 3.20
N ILE A 14 1.32 12.06 4.47
CA ILE A 14 0.29 12.84 5.17
C ILE A 14 0.06 14.14 4.40
N PHE A 15 -1.19 14.43 4.05
CA PHE A 15 -1.59 15.53 3.15
C PHE A 15 -1.00 15.48 1.73
N GLY A 16 -0.41 14.36 1.30
CA GLY A 16 0.08 14.14 -0.05
C GLY A 16 1.12 15.17 -0.46
N SER A 17 0.81 15.96 -1.49
CA SER A 17 1.69 17.04 -1.97
C SER A 17 1.56 18.35 -1.18
N GLU A 18 0.70 18.41 -0.16
CA GLU A 18 0.34 19.61 0.59
C GLU A 18 -0.34 20.70 -0.29
N LEU A 19 -0.74 20.33 -1.52
CA LEU A 19 -1.48 21.18 -2.43
C LEU A 19 -2.95 20.77 -2.47
N MET A 20 -3.83 21.75 -2.26
CA MET A 20 -5.28 21.61 -2.41
C MET A 20 -5.76 22.51 -3.54
N ASP A 21 -6.53 21.94 -4.47
CA ASP A 21 -7.20 22.73 -5.50
C ASP A 21 -8.27 23.61 -4.84
N GLN A 22 -8.12 24.93 -4.95
CA GLN A 22 -8.97 25.89 -4.22
C GLN A 22 -10.44 25.86 -4.66
N ARG A 23 -10.74 25.36 -5.86
CA ARG A 23 -12.09 25.33 -6.41
C ARG A 23 -12.85 24.06 -6.03
N THR A 24 -12.16 22.92 -6.08
CA THR A 24 -12.74 21.58 -5.87
C THR A 24 -12.49 21.03 -4.46
N GLY A 25 -11.52 21.58 -3.74
CA GLY A 25 -11.09 21.10 -2.42
C GLY A 25 -10.29 19.79 -2.46
N ILE A 26 -9.91 19.31 -3.65
CA ILE A 26 -9.16 18.06 -3.79
C ILE A 26 -7.71 18.27 -3.37
N ILE A 27 -7.24 17.46 -2.42
CA ILE A 27 -5.83 17.36 -2.05
C ILE A 27 -5.11 16.49 -3.09
N LEU A 28 -4.05 17.04 -3.68
CA LEU A 28 -3.25 16.36 -4.69
C LEU A 28 -2.26 15.39 -4.03
N LYS A 29 -2.20 14.17 -4.55
CA LYS A 29 -1.23 13.17 -4.11
C LYS A 29 0.21 13.52 -4.49
N ASN A 30 1.18 12.99 -3.75
CA ASN A 30 2.61 13.06 -4.08
C ASN A 30 3.21 11.68 -4.44
N GLU A 31 2.44 10.84 -5.12
CA GLU A 31 2.84 9.47 -5.51
C GLU A 31 4.15 9.37 -6.30
N LEU A 32 4.58 10.44 -6.96
CA LEU A 32 5.84 10.45 -7.70
C LEU A 32 7.06 10.25 -6.79
N ASP A 33 6.95 10.52 -5.49
CA ASP A 33 8.01 10.25 -4.52
C ASP A 33 8.30 8.73 -4.37
N ASN A 34 7.35 7.86 -4.73
CA ASN A 34 7.58 6.41 -4.71
C ASN A 34 8.49 5.93 -5.85
N PHE A 35 8.84 6.77 -6.83
CA PHE A 35 9.88 6.42 -7.79
C PHE A 35 11.26 6.44 -7.15
N SER A 36 12.12 5.53 -7.59
CA SER A 36 13.53 5.55 -7.21
C SER A 36 14.25 6.68 -7.95
N ILE A 37 15.12 7.38 -7.23
CA ILE A 37 16.03 8.37 -7.80
C ILE A 37 17.45 7.85 -7.57
N PRO A 38 18.31 7.75 -8.61
CA PRO A 38 19.69 7.30 -8.44
C PRO A 38 20.40 8.05 -7.31
N GLY A 39 20.99 7.30 -6.36
CA GLY A 39 21.73 7.88 -5.24
C GLY A 39 20.90 8.46 -4.09
N ARG A 40 19.56 8.39 -4.14
CA ARG A 40 18.66 8.84 -3.06
C ARG A 40 17.86 7.67 -2.48
N TRP A 41 17.78 7.61 -1.15
CA TRP A 41 16.84 6.75 -0.43
C TRP A 41 15.48 7.44 -0.39
N ASN A 42 14.38 6.70 -0.56
CA ASN A 42 13.05 7.29 -0.43
C ASN A 42 12.65 7.50 1.04
N ASP A 43 11.49 8.13 1.27
CA ASP A 43 10.99 8.48 2.61
C ASP A 43 10.70 7.26 3.52
N PHE A 44 10.75 6.05 2.95
CA PHE A 44 10.61 4.78 3.65
C PHE A 44 11.92 3.99 3.78
N ASN A 45 13.07 4.63 3.51
CA ASN A 45 14.40 4.06 3.53
C ASN A 45 14.58 2.85 2.59
N LEU A 46 13.94 2.88 1.41
CA LEU A 46 14.19 1.90 0.36
C LEU A 46 15.35 2.36 -0.54
N SER A 47 16.23 1.43 -0.89
CA SER A 47 17.31 1.68 -1.84
C SER A 47 16.76 1.90 -3.26
N ALA A 48 17.49 2.69 -4.04
CA ALA A 48 17.10 2.98 -5.41
C ALA A 48 17.19 1.73 -6.29
N SER A 49 16.14 1.43 -7.03
CA SER A 49 16.11 0.37 -8.04
C SER A 49 15.94 0.96 -9.44
N PRO A 50 16.80 0.64 -10.41
CA PRO A 50 16.64 1.07 -11.80
C PRO A 50 15.30 0.69 -12.41
N LEU A 51 14.72 -0.43 -11.98
CA LEU A 51 13.39 -0.89 -12.43
C LEU A 51 12.27 0.06 -12.00
N ASN A 52 12.51 0.89 -10.98
CA ASN A 52 11.56 1.86 -10.45
C ASN A 52 12.00 3.31 -10.70
N TYR A 53 12.85 3.56 -11.70
CA TYR A 53 13.11 4.93 -12.16
C TYR A 53 11.90 5.51 -12.90
N PRO A 54 11.69 6.85 -12.83
CA PRO A 54 10.56 7.50 -13.44
C PRO A 54 10.65 7.46 -14.98
N GLU A 55 9.54 7.11 -15.61
CA GLU A 55 9.37 7.11 -17.06
C GLU A 55 7.96 7.62 -17.42
N LYS A 56 7.79 8.14 -18.63
CA LYS A 56 6.50 8.68 -19.09
C LYS A 56 5.42 7.59 -19.01
N GLY A 57 4.36 7.86 -18.24
CA GLY A 57 3.21 6.95 -18.10
C GLY A 57 3.45 5.73 -17.20
N LYS A 58 4.67 5.55 -16.67
CA LYS A 58 4.98 4.48 -15.74
C LYS A 58 4.29 4.73 -14.40
N ARG A 59 3.92 3.64 -13.71
CA ARG A 59 3.40 3.70 -12.33
C ARG A 59 4.54 3.45 -11.35
N PRO A 60 4.66 4.26 -10.28
CA PRO A 60 5.64 4.01 -9.24
C PRO A 60 5.28 2.73 -8.47
N ILE A 61 6.28 2.06 -7.91
CA ILE A 61 6.07 0.88 -7.08
C ILE A 61 5.26 1.24 -5.82
N SER A 62 4.52 0.26 -5.29
CA SER A 62 3.74 0.42 -4.06
C SER A 62 3.92 -0.79 -3.14
N SER A 63 3.93 -0.55 -1.84
CA SER A 63 3.88 -1.59 -0.81
C SER A 63 2.44 -2.05 -0.50
N ILE A 64 1.43 -1.39 -1.08
CA ILE A 64 0.01 -1.75 -0.91
C ILE A 64 -0.21 -3.20 -1.32
N SER A 65 -0.74 -3.99 -0.40
CA SER A 65 -0.94 -5.43 -0.56
C SER A 65 -2.32 -5.84 -0.02
N PRO A 66 -3.45 -5.45 -0.63
CA PRO A 66 -4.76 -5.91 -0.20
C PRO A 66 -4.89 -7.42 -0.46
N VAL A 67 -5.27 -8.19 0.56
CA VAL A 67 -5.37 -9.65 0.44
C VAL A 67 -6.73 -10.13 0.95
N ILE A 68 -7.29 -11.12 0.25
CA ILE A 68 -8.43 -11.91 0.68
C ILE A 68 -7.95 -13.36 0.74
N PHE A 69 -8.22 -14.04 1.86
CA PHE A 69 -7.93 -15.45 2.04
C PHE A 69 -9.25 -16.21 2.05
N ASP A 70 -9.40 -17.13 1.10
CA ASP A 70 -10.52 -18.06 1.05
C ASP A 70 -10.09 -19.44 1.52
N ARG A 71 -11.01 -20.16 2.15
CA ARG A 71 -10.85 -21.57 2.51
C ARG A 71 -11.07 -22.46 1.29
N PRO A 72 -10.62 -23.73 1.33
CA PRO A 72 -10.86 -24.69 0.26
C PRO A 72 -12.35 -24.95 -0.04
N ASP A 73 -13.26 -24.70 0.91
CA ASP A 73 -14.71 -24.81 0.74
C ASP A 73 -15.34 -23.59 0.04
N GLY A 74 -14.54 -22.57 -0.29
CA GLY A 74 -14.98 -21.34 -0.94
C GLY A 74 -15.52 -20.28 0.01
N GLU A 75 -15.46 -20.49 1.33
CA GLU A 75 -15.78 -19.44 2.30
C GLU A 75 -14.58 -18.52 2.52
N THR A 76 -14.81 -17.21 2.49
CA THR A 76 -13.77 -16.24 2.90
C THR A 76 -13.41 -16.43 4.36
N TRP A 77 -12.13 -16.72 4.64
CA TRP A 77 -11.59 -16.81 5.98
C TRP A 77 -11.33 -15.42 6.57
N CYS A 78 -10.62 -14.56 5.83
CA CYS A 78 -10.35 -13.20 6.24
C CYS A 78 -10.00 -12.27 5.07
N SER A 79 -10.11 -10.97 5.31
CA SER A 79 -9.68 -9.90 4.42
C SER A 79 -8.75 -8.96 5.19
N LEU A 80 -7.57 -8.71 4.63
CA LEU A 80 -6.52 -7.92 5.29
C LEU A 80 -6.07 -6.76 4.39
N VAL A 81 -5.93 -5.60 5.00
CA VAL A 81 -5.41 -4.37 4.42
C VAL A 81 -4.45 -3.70 5.41
N GLY A 82 -3.62 -2.78 4.93
CA GLY A 82 -2.72 -2.03 5.79
C GLY A 82 -2.36 -0.66 5.24
N SER A 83 -1.79 0.17 6.11
CA SER A 83 -1.14 1.44 5.80
C SER A 83 0.23 1.47 6.51
N GLY A 84 1.08 2.46 6.18
CA GLY A 84 2.39 2.61 6.85
C GLY A 84 3.62 2.37 5.97
N GLY A 85 3.46 2.53 4.65
CA GLY A 85 4.56 2.53 3.68
C GLY A 85 5.22 1.18 3.50
N SER A 86 6.56 1.14 3.54
CA SER A 86 7.36 -0.09 3.37
C SER A 86 6.99 -1.23 4.32
N ARG A 87 6.30 -0.93 5.43
CA ARG A 87 5.89 -1.91 6.45
C ARG A 87 4.59 -2.64 6.14
N ILE A 88 3.80 -2.20 5.15
CA ILE A 88 2.46 -2.76 4.85
C ILE A 88 2.53 -4.28 4.68
N LEU A 89 3.44 -4.76 3.82
CA LEU A 89 3.58 -6.20 3.56
C LEU A 89 3.95 -6.98 4.82
N SER A 90 4.95 -6.51 5.57
CA SER A 90 5.38 -7.17 6.82
C SER A 90 4.29 -7.22 7.87
N PHE A 91 3.46 -6.16 7.97
CA PHE A 91 2.31 -6.14 8.87
C PHE A 91 1.23 -7.14 8.47
N ILE A 92 0.95 -7.26 7.18
CA ILE A 92 -0.01 -8.25 6.68
C ILE A 92 0.48 -9.67 7.00
N ILE A 93 1.74 -10.00 6.67
CA ILE A 93 2.33 -11.31 6.98
C ILE A 93 2.26 -11.60 8.49
N SER A 94 2.65 -10.63 9.32
CA SER A 94 2.62 -10.77 10.77
C SER A 94 1.21 -10.99 11.30
N THR A 95 0.21 -10.35 10.69
CA THR A 95 -1.20 -10.50 11.06
C THR A 95 -1.72 -11.88 10.69
N ILE A 96 -1.41 -12.37 9.49
CA ILE A 96 -1.80 -13.71 9.04
C ILE A 96 -1.22 -14.79 9.95
N LEU A 97 0.08 -14.69 10.29
CA LEU A 97 0.74 -15.64 11.19
C LEU A 97 0.10 -15.65 12.59
N LYS A 98 -0.31 -14.50 13.10
CA LYS A 98 -1.02 -14.42 14.39
C LYS A 98 -2.40 -15.08 14.33
N LEU A 99 -3.14 -14.83 13.24
CA LEU A 99 -4.46 -15.44 13.03
C LEU A 99 -4.36 -16.98 12.90
N ASP A 100 -3.35 -17.46 12.17
CA ASP A 100 -3.06 -18.89 12.03
C ASP A 100 -2.69 -19.54 13.38
N TRP A 101 -1.95 -18.81 14.23
CA TRP A 101 -1.63 -19.24 15.60
C TRP A 101 -2.81 -19.15 16.58
N GLY A 102 -4.01 -18.83 16.12
CA GLY A 102 -5.22 -18.73 16.94
C GLY A 102 -5.28 -17.48 17.82
N SER A 103 -4.43 -16.47 17.58
CA SER A 103 -4.54 -15.19 18.28
C SER A 103 -5.72 -14.40 17.71
N THR A 104 -6.63 -13.96 18.59
CA THR A 104 -7.70 -13.02 18.24
C THR A 104 -7.35 -11.61 18.71
N PHE A 105 -8.05 -10.61 18.16
CA PHE A 105 -7.89 -9.19 18.50
C PHE A 105 -8.20 -8.89 19.97
#